data_AF-A0A1M5RS81-F1
#
_entry.id   AF-A0A1M5RS81-F1
#
_cell.length_a   1.000
_cell.length_b   1.000
_cell.length_c   1.000
_cell.angle_alpha   90.00
_cell.angle_beta   90.00
_cell.angle_gamma   90.00
#
_symmetry.space_group_name_H-M   'P 1'
#
loop_
_entity.id
_entity.type
_entity.pdbx_description
1 polymer ?
#
loop_
_entity_poly.entity_id
_entity_poly.type
_entity_poly.pdbx_seq_one_letter_code
_entity_poly.pdbx_strand_id
1 'polypeptide(L)'
;MFFFTFMKNQKIEDFKIAVILTLKQLRKEKGDISQAAFNADILDKTGFTHNIGRNEVEGNFNMETLYIYSVYFGIELTDFFERVCKVSSQDIEKFKIDKIKRKTKKDA
;
A
#
# COMPACT_ATOMS: atom_id res chain seq x y z
N MET A 1 17.54 14.38 20.41
CA MET A 1 17.81 13.93 19.03
C MET A 1 17.17 12.57 18.71
N PHE A 2 17.31 11.54 19.56
CA PHE A 2 16.67 10.22 19.37
C PHE A 2 15.14 10.22 19.19
N PHE A 3 14.41 10.98 20.01
CA PHE A 3 12.94 11.08 19.93
C PHE A 3 12.45 11.61 18.57
N PHE A 4 13.16 12.57 17.99
CA PHE A 4 12.77 13.19 16.72
C PHE A 4 12.90 12.20 15.54
N THR A 5 13.94 11.38 15.56
CA THR A 5 14.16 10.31 14.56
C THR A 5 13.11 9.20 14.68
N PHE A 6 12.75 8.81 15.91
CA PHE A 6 11.71 7.79 16.15
C PHE A 6 10.33 8.23 15.62
N MET A 7 9.91 9.46 15.93
CA MET A 7 8.64 10.02 15.42
C MET A 7 8.62 10.12 13.89
N LYS A 8 9.75 10.44 13.26
CA LYS A 8 9.86 10.50 11.80
C LYS A 8 9.66 9.11 11.17
N ASN A 9 10.21 8.06 11.78
CA ASN A 9 10.03 6.69 11.31
C ASN A 9 8.58 6.21 11.43
N GLN A 10 7.89 6.56 12.53
CA GLN A 10 6.48 6.20 12.72
C GLN A 10 5.57 6.88 11.69
N LYS A 11 5.77 8.18 11.42
CA LYS A 11 4.98 8.89 10.40
C LYS A 11 5.18 8.33 9.00
N ILE A 12 6.41 7.94 8.66
CA ILE A 12 6.71 7.30 7.37
C ILE A 12 6.05 5.92 7.29
N GLU A 13 6.09 5.15 8.38
CA GLU A 13 5.42 3.84 8.44
C GLU A 13 3.89 3.97 8.30
N ASP A 14 3.28 4.93 9.00
CA ASP A 14 1.84 5.19 8.93
C ASP A 14 1.41 5.62 7.53
N PHE A 15 2.17 6.53 6.91
CA PHE A 15 1.97 6.90 5.50
C PHE A 15 2.05 5.67 4.59
N LYS A 16 3.05 4.80 4.82
CA LYS A 16 3.19 3.60 4.01
C LYS A 16 1.98 2.67 4.16
N ILE A 17 1.50 2.48 5.39
CA ILE A 17 0.30 1.67 5.66
C ILE A 17 -0.93 2.27 5.00
N ALA A 18 -1.09 3.60 5.03
CA ALA A 18 -2.21 4.28 4.38
C ALA A 18 -2.21 4.06 2.86
N VAL A 19 -1.05 4.13 2.20
CA VAL A 19 -0.89 3.78 0.78
C VAL A 19 -1.29 2.33 0.53
N ILE A 20 -0.83 1.39 1.36
CA ILE A 20 -1.17 -0.05 1.24
C ILE A 20 -2.68 -0.27 1.35
N LEU A 21 -3.32 0.34 2.34
CA LEU A 21 -4.77 0.22 2.56
C LEU A 21 -5.55 0.80 1.38
N THR A 22 -5.10 1.92 0.83
CA THR A 22 -5.69 2.54 -0.36
C THR A 22 -5.60 1.63 -1.59
N LEU A 23 -4.44 1.01 -1.83
CA LEU A 23 -4.26 0.07 -2.94
C LEU A 23 -5.16 -1.17 -2.80
N LYS A 24 -5.30 -1.70 -1.58
CA LYS A 24 -6.21 -2.82 -1.30
C LYS A 24 -7.66 -2.44 -1.58
N GLN A 25 -8.05 -1.22 -1.21
CA GLN A 25 -9.39 -0.72 -1.46
C GLN A 25 -9.66 -0.56 -2.97
N LEU A 26 -8.72 0.03 -3.71
CA LEU A 26 -8.83 0.15 -5.18
C LEU A 26 -8.89 -1.21 -5.89
N ARG A 27 -8.11 -2.20 -5.43
CA ARG A 27 -8.20 -3.58 -5.92
C ARG A 27 -9.58 -4.20 -5.71
N LYS A 28 -10.19 -3.97 -4.54
CA LYS A 28 -11.55 -4.44 -4.24
C LYS A 28 -12.58 -3.77 -5.14
N GLU A 29 -12.50 -2.44 -5.30
CA GLU A 29 -13.37 -1.67 -6.18
C GLU A 29 -13.30 -2.14 -7.64
N LYS A 30 -12.11 -2.59 -8.08
CA LYS A 30 -11.89 -3.14 -9.42
C LYS A 30 -12.31 -4.62 -9.58
N GLY A 31 -13.10 -5.17 -8.66
CA GLY A 31 -13.62 -6.54 -8.74
C GLY A 31 -12.86 -7.57 -7.90
N ASP A 32 -12.23 -7.13 -6.80
CA ASP A 32 -11.48 -7.97 -5.86
C ASP A 32 -10.42 -8.87 -6.53
N ILE A 33 -9.72 -8.29 -7.51
CA ILE A 33 -8.68 -8.99 -8.28
C ILE A 33 -7.58 -9.52 -7.36
N SER A 34 -7.04 -10.72 -7.64
CA SER A 34 -5.92 -11.26 -6.84
C SER A 34 -4.63 -10.44 -7.05
N GLN A 35 -3.66 -10.52 -6.13
CA GLN A 35 -2.37 -9.82 -6.29
C GLN A 35 -1.61 -10.31 -7.52
N ALA A 36 -1.70 -11.61 -7.82
CA ALA A 36 -1.10 -12.21 -9.00
C ALA A 36 -1.74 -11.68 -10.29
N ALA A 37 -3.08 -11.63 -10.33
CA ALA A 37 -3.82 -11.07 -11.46
C ALA A 37 -3.44 -9.60 -11.67
N PHE A 38 -3.39 -8.79 -10.61
CA PHE A 38 -2.96 -7.41 -10.69
C PHE A 38 -1.54 -7.24 -11.26
N ASN A 39 -0.57 -8.03 -10.78
CA ASN A 39 0.81 -7.95 -11.26
C ASN A 39 0.92 -8.29 -12.75
N ALA A 40 0.21 -9.34 -13.19
CA ALA A 40 0.16 -9.72 -14.60
C ALA A 40 -0.46 -8.60 -15.45
N ASP A 41 -1.58 -8.05 -14.99
CA ASP A 41 -2.30 -6.96 -15.65
C ASP A 41 -1.48 -5.66 -15.75
N ILE A 42 -0.76 -5.29 -14.69
CA ILE A 42 0.11 -4.10 -14.71
C ILE A 42 1.27 -4.30 -15.67
N LEU A 43 1.91 -5.47 -15.63
CA LEU A 43 3.00 -5.79 -16.53
C LEU A 43 2.54 -5.70 -17.98
N ASP A 44 1.39 -6.28 -18.30
CA ASP A 44 0.81 -6.27 -19.64
C ASP A 44 0.46 -4.85 -20.12
N LYS A 45 -0.16 -4.04 -19.26
CA LYS A 45 -0.66 -2.71 -19.65
C LYS A 45 0.38 -1.60 -19.63
N THR A 46 1.45 -1.76 -18.86
CA THR A 46 2.43 -0.68 -18.62
C THR A 46 3.87 -1.07 -18.94
N GLY A 47 4.14 -2.35 -19.22
CA GLY A 47 5.49 -2.88 -19.40
C GLY A 47 6.32 -2.94 -18.11
N PHE A 48 5.72 -2.60 -16.97
CA PHE A 48 6.40 -2.51 -15.68
C PHE A 48 6.28 -3.82 -14.91
N THR A 49 7.40 -4.52 -14.74
CA THR A 49 7.45 -5.72 -13.89
C THR A 49 7.31 -5.31 -12.43
N HIS A 50 6.13 -5.58 -11.87
CA HIS A 50 5.83 -5.18 -10.51
C HIS A 50 5.52 -6.34 -9.58
N ASN A 51 5.90 -6.17 -8.30
CA ASN A 51 5.56 -7.10 -7.22
C ASN A 51 4.73 -6.36 -6.17
N ILE A 52 3.42 -6.22 -6.42
CA ILE A 52 2.52 -5.55 -5.49
C ILE A 52 2.48 -6.24 -4.12
N GLY A 53 2.68 -7.55 -4.07
CA GLY A 53 2.70 -8.30 -2.81
C GLY A 53 3.82 -7.83 -1.88
N ARG A 54 5.00 -7.53 -2.44
CA ARG A 54 6.11 -6.96 -1.68
C ARG A 54 5.83 -5.53 -1.25
N ASN A 55 5.19 -4.72 -2.10
CA ASN A 55 4.90 -3.33 -1.80
C ASN A 55 3.73 -3.14 -0.82
N GLU A 56 2.74 -4.02 -0.86
CA GLU A 56 1.65 -4.10 0.12
C GLU A 56 2.11 -4.63 1.50
N VAL A 57 3.32 -5.17 1.60
CA VAL A 57 3.87 -5.73 2.84
C VAL A 57 4.99 -4.85 3.42
N GLU A 58 5.88 -4.36 2.56
CA GLU A 58 7.09 -3.59 2.92
C GLU A 58 6.93 -2.07 2.72
N GLY A 59 5.91 -1.64 1.98
CA GLY A 59 5.68 -0.21 1.70
C GLY A 59 6.81 0.42 0.87
N ASN A 60 7.31 -0.29 -0.14
CA ASN A 60 8.44 0.15 -0.95
C ASN A 60 7.97 0.71 -2.31
N PHE A 61 7.43 1.92 -2.30
CA PHE A 61 6.97 2.62 -3.50
C PHE A 61 7.70 3.96 -3.66
N ASN A 62 8.00 4.30 -4.91
CA ASN A 62 8.44 5.63 -5.32
C ASN A 62 7.29 6.37 -6.03
N MET A 63 7.47 7.64 -6.36
CA MET A 63 6.44 8.45 -7.03
C MET A 63 6.00 7.87 -8.37
N GLU A 64 6.94 7.32 -9.14
CA GLU A 64 6.66 6.64 -10.41
C GLU A 64 5.73 5.44 -10.23
N THR A 65 5.97 4.62 -9.21
CA THR A 65 5.11 3.47 -8.87
C THR A 65 3.69 3.93 -8.54
N LEU A 66 3.55 5.00 -7.74
CA LEU A 66 2.24 5.54 -7.37
C LEU A 66 1.49 6.13 -8.58
N TYR A 67 2.22 6.75 -9.50
CA TYR A 67 1.65 7.23 -10.76
C TYR A 67 1.15 6.07 -11.63
N ILE A 68 1.95 5.02 -11.80
CA ILE A 68 1.55 3.81 -12.55
C ILE A 68 0.29 3.18 -11.96
N TYR A 69 0.19 3.11 -10.63
CA TYR A 69 -1.03 2.62 -9.98
C TYR A 69 -2.24 3.48 -10.28
N SER A 70 -2.09 4.81 -10.23
CA SER A 70 -3.17 5.76 -10.51
C SER A 70 -3.67 5.58 -11.95
N VAL A 71 -2.76 5.49 -12.92
CA VAL A 71 -3.07 5.18 -14.33
C VAL A 71 -3.79 3.84 -14.45
N TYR A 72 -3.29 2.79 -13.78
CA TYR A 72 -3.90 1.46 -13.84
C TYR A 72 -5.34 1.46 -13.29
N PHE A 73 -5.59 2.15 -12.18
CA PHE A 73 -6.93 2.24 -11.59
C PHE A 73 -7.82 3.29 -12.28
N GLY A 74 -7.29 4.05 -13.24
CA GLY A 74 -8.04 5.08 -13.96
C GLY A 74 -8.46 6.24 -13.07
N ILE A 75 -7.59 6.60 -12.11
CA ILE A 75 -7.82 7.72 -11.18
C ILE A 75 -6.68 8.74 -11.29
N GLU A 76 -6.98 10.00 -10.97
CA GLU A 76 -5.97 11.04 -10.89
C GLU A 76 -5.03 10.79 -9.70
N LEU A 77 -3.77 11.20 -9.83
CA LEU A 77 -2.79 11.06 -8.75
C LEU A 77 -3.20 11.86 -7.50
N THR A 78 -3.87 12.99 -7.69
CA THR A 78 -4.43 13.79 -6.58
C THR A 78 -5.51 13.02 -5.82
N ASP A 79 -6.42 12.36 -6.54
CA ASP A 79 -7.50 11.56 -5.94
C ASP A 79 -6.92 10.37 -5.16
N PHE A 80 -5.86 9.77 -5.68
CA PHE A 80 -5.12 8.72 -4.96
C PHE A 80 -4.63 9.23 -3.61
N PHE A 81 -3.94 10.38 -3.58
CA PHE A 81 -3.42 10.95 -2.33
C PHE A 81 -4.52 11.43 -1.39
N GLU A 82 -5.63 11.96 -1.90
CA GLU A 82 -6.79 12.27 -1.06
C GLU A 82 -7.32 11.03 -0.34
N ARG A 83 -7.41 9.90 -1.05
CA ARG A 83 -7.83 8.62 -0.44
C ARG A 83 -6.83 8.15 0.61
N VAL A 84 -5.53 8.29 0.35
CA VAL A 84 -4.48 8.01 1.35
C VAL A 84 -4.67 8.86 2.61
N CYS A 85 -4.95 10.16 2.46
CA CYS A 85 -5.19 11.06 3.58
C CYS A 85 -6.47 10.77 4.37
N LYS A 86 -7.45 10.10 3.74
CA LYS A 86 -8.72 9.70 4.37
C LYS A 86 -8.62 8.40 5.19
N VAL A 87 -7.49 7.67 5.10
CA VAL A 87 -7.27 6.47 5.92
C VAL A 87 -7.19 6.85 7.39
N SER A 88 -8.04 6.25 8.22
CA SER A 88 -8.10 6.57 9.65
C SER A 88 -6.91 5.99 10.42
N SER A 89 -6.50 6.65 11.50
CA SER A 89 -5.48 6.11 12.42
C SER A 89 -5.90 4.76 13.01
N GLN A 90 -7.21 4.52 13.18
CA GLN A 90 -7.74 3.24 13.68
C GLN A 90 -7.48 2.10 12.70
N ASP A 91 -7.65 2.34 11.40
CA ASP A 91 -7.37 1.35 10.36
C ASP A 91 -5.88 1.03 10.26
N ILE A 92 -5.03 2.05 10.44
CA ILE A 92 -3.57 1.90 10.47
C ILE A 92 -3.15 1.02 11.66
N GLU A 93 -3.64 1.31 12.86
CA GLU A 93 -3.32 0.53 14.05
C GLU A 93 -3.84 -0.91 13.95
N LYS A 94 -5.06 -1.10 13.43
CA LYS A 94 -5.60 -2.44 13.16
C LYS A 94 -4.69 -3.22 12.21
N PHE A 95 -4.22 -2.59 11.14
CA PHE A 95 -3.30 -3.22 10.19
C PHE A 95 -1.98 -3.64 10.84
N LYS A 96 -1.41 -2.80 11.71
CA LYS A 96 -0.19 -3.13 12.46
C LYS A 96 -0.39 -4.35 13.36
N ILE A 97 -1.49 -4.38 14.11
CA ILE A 97 -1.84 -5.52 14.99
C ILE A 97 -1.98 -6.81 14.19
N ASP A 98 -2.70 -6.77 13.06
CA ASP A 98 -2.91 -7.93 12.21
C ASP A 98 -1.59 -8.43 11.60
N LYS A 99 -0.68 -7.51 11.24
CA LYS A 99 0.66 -7.85 10.74
C LYS A 99 1.49 -8.55 11.82
N ILE A 100 1.43 -8.10 13.07
CA ILE A 100 2.11 -8.75 14.21
C ILE A 100 1.55 -10.16 14.42
N LYS A 101 0.22 -10.32 14.49
CA LYS A 101 -0.43 -11.63 14.67
C LYS A 101 -0.03 -12.66 13.61
N ARG A 102 0.12 -12.23 12.35
CA ARG A 102 0.56 -13.10 11.25
C ARG A 102 2.01 -13.54 11.36
N LYS A 103 2.90 -12.69 11.90
CA LYS A 103 4.29 -13.08 12.18
C LYS A 103 4.34 -14.15 13.26
N THR A 104 3.66 -13.92 14.39
CA THR A 104 3.66 -14.85 15.53
C THR A 104 3.10 -16.24 15.18
N LYS A 105 2.13 -16.34 14.26
CA LYS A 105 1.61 -17.63 13.77
C LYS A 105 2.55 -18.39 12.83
N LYS A 106 3.51 -17.71 12.22
CA LYS A 106 4.46 -18.33 11.28
C LYS A 106 5.66 -18.97 12.00
N ASP A 107 5.89 -18.52 13.23
CA ASP A 107 7.01 -18.95 14.09
C ASP A 107 6.58 -19.99 15.15
N ALA A 108 5.33 -20.46 15.10
CA ALA A 108 4.74 -21.49 15.97
C ALA A 108 4.42 -22.76 15.18
#